data_AF-A0AAV0VIF6-F1
#
_entry.id   AF-A0AAV0VIF6-F1
#
_cell.length_a   1.000
_cell.length_b   1.000
_cell.length_c   1.000
_cell.angle_alpha   90.00
_cell.angle_beta   90.00
_cell.angle_gamma   90.00
#
_symmetry.space_group_name_H-M   'P 1'
#
loop_
_entity.id
_entity.type
_entity.pdbx_description
1 polymer ?
#
loop_
_entity_poly.entity_id
_entity_poly.type
_entity_poly.pdbx_seq_one_letter_code
_entity_poly.pdbx_strand_id
1 'polypeptide(L)' 'MIASRGLKLMRNFSTTAARNSHAYGGPGSNLPFDVNSKYKFTALLAIYFSTGFGLPFLMVRFIKHRAL' A
#
# COMPACT_ATOMS: atom_id res chain seq x y z
N MET A 1 -29.79 -34.61 2.17
CA MET A 1 -29.71 -33.20 1.69
C MET A 1 -29.52 -32.14 2.79
N ILE A 2 -29.85 -32.40 4.07
CA ILE A 2 -29.67 -31.43 5.18
C ILE A 2 -28.19 -31.25 5.56
N ALA A 3 -27.42 -32.34 5.64
CA ALA A 3 -25.98 -32.30 5.94
C ALA A 3 -25.17 -31.45 4.95
N SER A 4 -25.49 -31.52 3.65
CA SER A 4 -24.85 -30.71 2.61
C SER A 4 -25.16 -29.22 2.71
N ARG A 5 -26.30 -28.83 3.31
CA ARG A 5 -26.65 -27.42 3.56
C ARG A 5 -25.90 -26.89 4.79
N GLY A 6 -25.79 -27.69 5.86
CA GLY A 6 -25.00 -27.35 7.05
C GLY A 6 -23.51 -27.14 6.74
N LEU A 7 -22.91 -28.04 5.97
CA LEU A 7 -21.50 -27.91 5.55
C LEU A 7 -21.27 -26.66 4.68
N LYS A 8 -22.21 -26.32 3.78
CA LYS A 8 -22.16 -25.08 2.99
C LYS A 8 -22.25 -23.83 3.88
N LEU A 9 -23.11 -23.83 4.89
CA LEU A 9 -23.23 -22.71 5.84
C LEU A 9 -21.95 -22.51 6.65
N MET A 10 -21.36 -23.59 7.18
CA MET A 10 -20.08 -23.53 7.91
C MET A 10 -18.95 -23.00 7.01
N ARG A 11 -18.87 -23.48 5.76
CA ARG A 11 -17.88 -22.99 4.80
C ARG A 11 -18.07 -21.51 4.48
N ASN A 12 -19.31 -21.08 4.25
CA ASN A 12 -19.62 -19.69 3.94
C ASN A 12 -19.32 -18.77 5.13
N PHE A 13 -19.61 -19.21 6.36
CA PHE A 13 -19.27 -18.48 7.57
C PHE A 13 -17.76 -18.35 7.76
N SER A 14 -17.03 -19.48 7.67
CA SER A 14 -15.56 -19.50 7.78
C SER A 14 -14.90 -18.61 6.72
N THR A 15 -15.39 -18.66 5.48
CA THR A 15 -14.89 -17.81 4.38
C THR A 15 -15.16 -16.33 4.64
N THR A 16 -16.35 -15.99 5.15
CA THR A 16 -16.72 -14.61 5.48
C THR A 16 -15.89 -14.08 6.65
N ALA A 17 -15.69 -14.88 7.68
CA ALA A 17 -14.84 -14.54 8.83
C ALA A 17 -13.39 -14.31 8.39
N ALA A 18 -12.82 -15.21 7.59
CA ALA A 18 -11.47 -15.09 7.06
C ALA A 18 -11.31 -13.85 6.15
N ARG A 19 -12.33 -13.53 5.34
CA ARG A 19 -12.30 -12.32 4.50
C ARG A 19 -12.32 -11.05 5.34
N ASN A 20 -13.15 -11.01 6.40
CA ASN A 20 -13.22 -9.84 7.29
C ASN A 20 -11.96 -9.67 8.16
N SER A 21 -11.27 -10.77 8.52
CA SER A 21 -10.00 -10.67 9.26
C SER A 21 -8.83 -10.15 8.40
N HIS A 22 -8.91 -10.31 7.08
CA HIS A 22 -7.88 -9.84 6.14
C HIS A 22 -8.32 -8.61 5.34
N ALA A 23 -9.51 -8.09 5.59
CA ALA A 23 -9.95 -6.87 4.95
C ALA A 23 -9.18 -5.68 5.54
N TYR A 24 -8.58 -4.89 4.67
CA TYR A 24 -8.08 -3.57 5.00
C TYR A 24 -9.24 -2.76 5.62
N GLY A 25 -9.14 -2.50 6.92
CA GLY A 25 -10.18 -1.81 7.70
C GLY A 25 -10.25 -0.32 7.40
N GLY A 26 -11.25 0.10 6.63
CA GLY A 26 -11.57 1.51 6.39
C GLY A 26 -10.57 2.27 5.50
N PRO A 27 -10.82 3.55 5.21
CA PRO A 27 -9.98 4.35 4.31
C PRO A 27 -8.51 4.38 4.76
N GLY A 28 -7.58 4.20 3.82
CA GLY A 28 -6.14 4.29 4.07
C GLY A 28 -5.48 3.00 4.57
N SER A 29 -6.25 2.02 5.05
CA SER A 29 -5.71 0.73 5.50
C SER A 29 -5.17 -0.16 4.37
N ASN A 30 -5.63 0.06 3.14
CA ASN A 30 -5.21 -0.67 1.94
C ASN A 30 -3.97 -0.07 1.26
N LEU A 31 -3.38 0.97 1.86
CA LEU A 31 -2.20 1.63 1.32
C LEU A 31 -0.93 0.98 1.87
N PRO A 32 0.13 0.89 1.06
CA PRO A 32 1.42 0.36 1.50
C PRO A 32 2.20 1.36 2.39
N PHE A 33 1.57 2.44 2.85
CA PHE A 33 2.16 3.47 3.68
C PHE A 33 1.15 4.01 4.70
N ASP A 34 1.66 4.49 5.83
CA ASP A 34 0.87 5.04 6.93
C ASP A 34 0.36 6.45 6.62
N VAL A 35 -0.96 6.62 6.70
CA VAL A 35 -1.66 7.91 6.50
C VAL A 35 -2.25 8.49 7.78
N ASN A 36 -2.07 7.81 8.93
CA ASN A 36 -2.67 8.26 10.20
C ASN A 36 -1.94 9.48 10.78
N SER A 37 -0.62 9.55 10.60
CA SER A 37 0.18 10.69 11.03
C SER A 37 0.42 11.66 9.88
N LYS A 38 -0.15 12.85 9.99
CA LYS A 38 -0.02 13.94 9.01
C LYS A 38 1.44 14.27 8.72
N TYR A 39 2.28 14.35 9.76
CA TYR A 39 3.70 14.68 9.60
C TYR A 39 4.48 13.56 8.91
N LYS A 40 4.25 12.29 9.29
CA LYS A 40 4.92 11.15 8.66
C LYS A 40 4.51 11.02 7.19
N PHE A 41 3.22 11.17 6.90
CA PHE A 41 2.72 11.13 5.53
C PHE A 41 3.29 12.25 4.67
N THR A 42 3.28 13.50 5.14
CA THR A 42 3.86 14.63 4.41
C THR A 42 5.36 14.47 4.17
N ALA A 43 6.11 13.99 5.16
CA ALA A 43 7.54 13.72 5.00
C ALA A 43 7.80 12.64 3.94
N LEU A 44 7.05 11.53 3.99
CA LEU A 44 7.16 10.46 3.00
C LEU A 44 6.80 10.94 1.59
N LEU A 45 5.73 11.72 1.46
CA LEU A 45 5.31 12.35 0.21
C LEU A 45 6.41 13.24 -0.38
N ALA A 46 6.97 14.13 0.45
CA ALA A 46 8.01 15.05 0.04
C ALA A 46 9.26 14.31 -0.44
N ILE A 47 9.70 13.27 0.28
CA ILE A 47 10.87 12.46 -0.11
C ILE A 47 10.59 11.73 -1.43
N TYR A 48 9.44 11.06 -1.55
CA TYR A 48 9.09 10.31 -2.76
C TYR A 48 9.06 11.20 -4.01
N PHE A 49 8.35 12.33 -3.95
CA PHE A 49 8.28 13.23 -5.09
C PHE A 49 9.58 13.98 -5.36
N SER A 50 10.28 14.45 -4.33
CA SER A 50 11.55 15.18 -4.52
C SER A 50 12.63 14.27 -5.09
N THR A 51 12.67 12.99 -4.69
CA THR A 51 13.63 12.04 -5.26
C THR A 51 13.30 11.74 -6.72
N GLY A 52 12.05 11.38 -7.03
CA GLY A 52 11.63 11.13 -8.42
C GLY A 52 11.82 12.33 -9.34
N PHE A 53 11.52 13.54 -8.85
CA PHE A 53 11.69 14.77 -9.61
C PHE A 53 13.16 15.21 -9.71
N GLY A 54 13.94 15.08 -8.64
CA GLY A 54 15.32 15.56 -8.57
C GLY A 54 16.33 14.68 -9.29
N LEU A 55 16.06 13.37 -9.42
CA LEU A 55 17.02 12.39 -9.96
C LEU A 55 17.50 12.74 -11.38
N PRO A 56 16.63 13.10 -12.35
CA PRO A 56 17.06 13.45 -13.70
C PRO A 56 18.04 14.65 -13.73
N PHE A 57 17.81 15.67 -12.91
CA PHE A 57 18.70 16.84 -12.82
C PHE A 57 20.07 16.47 -12.26
N LEU A 58 20.11 15.61 -11.24
CA LEU A 58 21.35 15.08 -10.70
C LEU A 58 22.10 14.22 -11.71
N MET A 59 21.40 13.40 -12.50
CA MET A 59 22.00 12.59 -13.56
C MET A 59 22.62 13.45 -14.67
N VAL A 60 21.91 14.49 -15.14
CA VAL A 60 22.46 15.43 -16.12
C VAL A 60 23.70 16.13 -15.57
N ARG A 61 23.63 16.62 -14.33
CA ARG A 61 24.79 17.23 -13.66
C ARG A 61 25.96 16.26 -13.58
N PHE A 62 25.71 15.01 -13.22
CA PHE A 62 26.72 13.97 -13.10
C PHE A 62 27.38 13.64 -14.44
N ILE A 63 26.60 13.49 -15.51
CA ILE A 63 27.12 13.27 -16.87
C ILE A 63 27.96 14.47 -17.31
N LYS A 64 27.46 15.70 -17.12
CA LYS A 64 28.17 16.93 -17.49
C LYS A 64 29.52 17.04 -16.76
N HIS A 65 29.58 16.76 -15.47
CA HIS A 65 30.84 16.79 -14.71
C HIS A 65 31.84 15.70 -15.12
N ARG A 66 31.38 14.59 -15.71
CA ARG A 66 32.25 13.51 -16.21
C ARG A 66 32.73 13.69 -17.64
N ALA A 67 32.10 14.60 -18.40
CA ALA A 67 32.43 14.88 -19.79
C ALA A 67 33.48 16.00 -19.97
N LEU A 68 33.94 16.62 -18.87
CA LEU A 68 35.04 17.59 -18.79
C LEU A 68 36.26 16.92 -18.16
#